data_AF-A0A1B7V5J1-F1
#
_entry.id   AF-A0A1B7V5J1-F1
#
_cell.length_a   1.000
_cell.length_b   1.000
_cell.length_c   1.000
_cell.angle_alpha   90.00
_cell.angle_beta   90.00
_cell.angle_gamma   90.00
#
_symmetry.space_group_name_H-M   'P 1'
#
loop_
_entity.id
_entity.type
_entity.pdbx_description
1 polymer ?
#
loop_
_entity_poly.entity_id
_entity_poly.type
_entity_poly.pdbx_seq_one_letter_code
_entity_poly.pdbx_strand_id
1 'polypeptide(L)'
;MTDEVTEGTFKWANGEAVTYTNWAPGEPNNVGNEDYAEFNFGGVGKWNDRPDFGKLQRGIVEIGSNVPIFNYHGKSYFLSNLTDEVTEGTFKWANGEAVTYTNWAPGEPNNLGNEDYAEFNFGGVGKWNDHPDFGKLQRGIVEIGSNAFNYHSDTLNGGAGKDTLTGGLGADRFDYRNLADSVFNSFDVITDFNATAGNDSFLVATARTGFSNAGSVATLDTNGIAVKLTTATFTANAAAQFSFGSRTFVAINDATAGFAATTDAIIEVTVLTGNLGLKNFTTTLA
;
A
#
# COMPACT_ATOMS: atom_id res chain seq x y z
N MET A 1 12.53 -5.20 7.78
CA MET A 1 12.78 -6.60 7.38
C MET A 1 12.21 -7.49 8.46
N THR A 2 11.67 -8.64 8.07
CA THR A 2 10.98 -9.58 8.97
C THR A 2 11.21 -11.01 8.49
N ASP A 3 11.20 -11.96 9.41
CA ASP A 3 11.15 -13.40 9.16
C ASP A 3 9.88 -14.07 9.73
N GLU A 4 8.85 -13.29 10.08
CA GLU A 4 7.56 -13.73 10.63
C GLU A 4 6.92 -14.91 9.88
N VAL A 5 7.13 -14.97 8.56
CA VAL A 5 6.59 -16.03 7.70
C VAL A 5 7.42 -17.32 7.79
N THR A 6 8.73 -17.21 7.98
CA THR A 6 9.66 -18.35 8.04
C THR A 6 10.88 -17.98 8.87
N GLU A 7 10.85 -18.47 10.10
CA GLU A 7 11.92 -18.33 11.09
C GLU A 7 13.34 -18.49 10.52
N GLY A 8 14.21 -17.54 10.84
CA GLY A 8 15.60 -17.50 10.39
C GLY A 8 15.78 -17.08 8.94
N THR A 9 14.68 -16.74 8.22
CA THR A 9 14.70 -16.33 6.82
C THR A 9 14.13 -14.92 6.66
N PHE A 10 14.95 -13.93 6.97
CA PHE A 10 14.57 -12.53 6.85
C PHE A 10 14.34 -12.10 5.40
N LYS A 11 13.30 -11.29 5.21
CA LYS A 11 12.95 -10.65 3.93
C LYS A 11 12.85 -9.15 4.11
N TRP A 12 13.26 -8.40 3.09
CA TRP A 12 12.96 -6.98 3.04
C TRP A 12 11.46 -6.78 2.82
N ALA A 13 10.96 -5.70 3.40
CA ALA A 13 9.58 -5.28 3.31
C ALA A 13 9.11 -5.10 1.85
N ASN A 14 10.00 -4.63 0.98
CA ASN A 14 9.76 -4.43 -0.45
C ASN A 14 9.89 -5.72 -1.30
N GLY A 15 10.16 -6.87 -0.68
CA GLY A 15 10.35 -8.15 -1.36
C GLY A 15 11.71 -8.32 -2.06
N GLU A 16 12.62 -7.34 -1.95
CA GLU A 16 13.98 -7.49 -2.47
C GLU A 16 14.75 -8.60 -1.74
N ALA A 17 15.68 -9.22 -2.46
CA ALA A 17 16.54 -10.24 -1.89
C ALA A 17 17.43 -9.63 -0.80
N VAL A 18 17.45 -10.27 0.38
CA VAL A 18 18.42 -9.94 1.43
C VAL A 18 19.79 -10.44 0.98
N THR A 19 20.58 -9.55 0.37
CA THR A 19 21.93 -9.83 -0.11
C THR A 19 23.01 -9.43 0.89
N TYR A 20 22.63 -8.71 1.95
CA TYR A 20 23.51 -8.21 2.99
C TYR A 20 22.83 -8.28 4.35
N THR A 21 23.58 -8.71 5.36
CA THR A 21 23.17 -8.67 6.76
C THR A 21 24.30 -8.14 7.64
N ASN A 22 23.96 -7.50 8.75
CA ASN A 22 24.94 -6.98 9.72
C ASN A 22 24.54 -7.25 11.16
N TRP A 23 24.12 -8.49 11.45
CA TRP A 23 23.74 -8.92 12.80
C TRP A 23 24.82 -8.66 13.85
N ALA A 24 24.37 -8.33 15.06
CA ALA A 24 25.22 -8.30 16.24
C ALA A 24 25.70 -9.72 16.59
N PRO A 25 26.82 -9.87 17.32
CA PRO A 25 27.30 -11.18 17.74
C PRO A 25 26.22 -11.91 18.57
N GLY A 26 25.76 -13.05 18.08
CA GLY A 26 24.70 -13.83 18.71
C GLY A 26 23.33 -13.70 18.02
N GLU A 27 23.16 -12.74 17.12
CA GLU A 27 21.89 -12.47 16.42
C GLU A 27 21.87 -13.03 14.98
N PRO A 28 20.68 -13.30 14.41
CA PRO A 28 19.38 -13.31 15.08
C PRO A 28 19.22 -14.54 16.00
N ASN A 29 18.54 -14.39 17.13
CA ASN A 29 18.48 -15.41 18.18
C ASN A 29 17.06 -15.90 18.54
N ASN A 30 16.03 -15.21 18.07
CA ASN A 30 14.62 -15.49 18.27
C ASN A 30 14.19 -15.69 19.74
N VAL A 31 14.78 -14.94 20.67
CA VAL A 31 14.47 -15.06 22.10
C VAL A 31 13.18 -14.30 22.41
N GLY A 32 12.07 -15.03 22.31
CA GLY A 32 10.74 -14.51 22.63
C GLY A 32 9.87 -14.20 21.43
N ASN A 33 10.05 -14.94 20.33
CA ASN A 33 9.31 -14.78 19.07
C ASN A 33 9.60 -13.43 18.42
N GLU A 34 10.84 -13.29 17.99
CA GLU A 34 11.46 -12.05 17.57
C GLU A 34 11.49 -11.92 16.04
N ASP A 35 10.38 -11.54 15.43
CA ASP A 35 10.23 -11.61 13.97
C ASP A 35 10.73 -10.38 13.19
N TYR A 36 11.18 -9.30 13.86
CA TYR A 36 11.42 -7.99 13.22
C TYR A 36 12.84 -7.52 13.46
N ALA A 37 13.57 -7.09 12.43
CA ALA A 37 14.90 -6.54 12.68
C ALA A 37 14.86 -5.09 13.19
N GLU A 38 15.73 -4.81 14.15
CA GLU A 38 16.10 -3.46 14.59
C GLU A 38 17.58 -3.18 14.32
N PHE A 39 17.91 -1.89 14.22
CA PHE A 39 19.26 -1.40 13.90
C PHE A 39 19.89 -0.70 15.10
N ASN A 40 21.22 -0.73 15.14
CA ASN A 40 22.08 -0.18 16.19
C ASN A 40 21.97 -0.91 17.55
N PHE A 41 21.80 -2.23 17.51
CA PHE A 41 21.87 -3.08 18.70
C PHE A 41 23.30 -3.59 18.92
N GLY A 42 23.86 -3.43 20.12
CA GLY A 42 25.20 -3.92 20.45
C GLY A 42 26.37 -3.21 19.72
N GLY A 43 26.09 -2.24 18.84
CA GLY A 43 27.09 -1.44 18.11
C GLY A 43 26.49 -0.65 16.94
N VAL A 44 27.23 0.32 16.42
CA VAL A 44 26.78 1.14 15.28
C VAL A 44 26.61 0.27 14.04
N GLY A 45 25.42 0.34 13.44
CA GLY A 45 25.02 -0.39 12.26
C GLY A 45 24.71 -1.86 12.49
N LYS A 46 24.83 -2.37 13.73
CA LYS A 46 24.58 -3.78 14.08
C LYS A 46 23.11 -4.07 14.32
N TRP A 47 22.66 -5.26 13.93
CA TRP A 47 21.25 -5.61 13.91
C TRP A 47 20.90 -6.62 15.00
N ASN A 48 19.64 -6.59 15.43
CA ASN A 48 19.03 -7.56 16.34
C ASN A 48 17.64 -7.90 15.81
N ASP A 49 17.19 -9.13 16.01
CA ASP A 49 15.80 -9.50 15.81
C ASP A 49 15.03 -9.23 17.10
N ARG A 50 13.80 -8.73 16.98
CA ARG A 50 12.98 -8.31 18.12
C ARG A 50 11.51 -8.68 17.92
N PRO A 51 10.72 -8.84 19.00
CA PRO A 51 9.34 -9.25 18.88
C PRO A 51 8.45 -8.10 18.43
N ASP A 52 7.25 -8.42 17.96
CA ASP A 52 6.20 -7.42 17.85
C ASP A 52 5.78 -6.96 19.25
N PHE A 53 5.89 -5.67 19.50
CA PHE A 53 5.49 -5.06 20.76
C PHE A 53 4.03 -4.60 20.77
N GLY A 54 3.28 -4.78 19.67
CA GLY A 54 1.87 -4.37 19.55
C GLY A 54 1.64 -2.87 19.74
N LYS A 55 2.67 -2.06 19.47
CA LYS A 55 2.66 -0.60 19.67
C LYS A 55 3.54 0.08 18.63
N LEU A 56 3.29 1.36 18.37
CA LEU A 56 4.06 2.16 17.41
C LEU A 56 5.56 2.13 17.72
N GLN A 57 6.36 1.90 16.68
CA GLN A 57 7.81 1.85 16.74
C GLN A 57 8.41 2.87 15.77
N ARG A 58 9.64 3.31 16.07
CA ARG A 58 10.43 4.13 15.14
C ARG A 58 11.06 3.21 14.09
N GLY A 59 10.99 3.61 12.82
CA GLY A 59 11.52 2.82 11.70
C GLY A 59 12.32 3.69 10.72
N ILE A 60 13.15 3.03 9.91
CA ILE A 60 13.80 3.60 8.73
C ILE A 60 13.11 2.97 7.53
N VAL A 61 12.62 3.79 6.60
CA VAL A 61 11.94 3.35 5.38
C VAL A 61 12.84 3.64 4.18
N GLU A 62 13.07 2.62 3.37
CA GLU A 62 13.68 2.78 2.05
C GLU A 62 12.58 3.16 1.05
N ILE A 63 12.72 4.33 0.43
CA ILE A 63 11.80 4.79 -0.59
C ILE A 63 12.52 4.66 -1.94
N GLY A 64 11.93 3.88 -2.85
CA GLY A 64 12.44 3.74 -4.20
C GLY A 64 12.44 5.05 -4.99
N SER A 65 12.97 5.04 -6.21
CA SER A 65 13.04 6.22 -7.09
C SER A 65 11.67 6.83 -7.45
N ASN A 66 10.56 6.16 -7.11
CA ASN A 66 9.19 6.67 -7.20
C ASN A 66 8.65 7.02 -5.80
N VAL A 67 9.20 8.07 -5.19
CA VAL A 67 8.56 8.73 -4.04
C VAL A 67 7.15 9.17 -4.48
N PRO A 68 6.07 8.95 -3.71
CA PRO A 68 4.78 9.54 -4.04
C PRO A 68 4.92 11.07 -4.03
N ILE A 69 4.95 11.64 -5.22
CA ILE A 69 4.90 13.09 -5.44
C ILE A 69 3.45 13.50 -5.19
N PHE A 70 3.19 14.12 -4.05
CA PHE A 70 1.94 14.84 -3.88
C PHE A 70 2.09 16.21 -4.50
N ASN A 71 1.25 16.50 -5.49
CA ASN A 71 1.17 17.82 -6.11
C ASN A 71 0.02 18.58 -5.47
N TYR A 72 0.33 19.68 -4.78
CA TYR A 72 -0.65 20.58 -4.19
C TYR A 72 -0.35 21.99 -4.70
N HIS A 73 -1.35 22.67 -5.27
CA HIS A 73 -1.23 24.04 -5.79
C HIS A 73 -0.09 24.25 -6.81
N GLY A 74 0.27 23.21 -7.58
CA GLY A 74 1.29 23.30 -8.63
C GLY A 74 2.74 23.24 -8.12
N LYS A 75 2.95 22.89 -6.84
CA LYS A 75 4.28 22.60 -6.28
C LYS A 75 4.40 21.11 -5.95
N SER A 76 5.62 20.57 -6.06
CA SER A 76 5.97 19.19 -5.73
C SER A 76 6.71 19.16 -4.40
N TYR A 77 6.29 18.30 -3.47
CA TYR A 77 6.73 18.32 -2.06
C TYR A 77 7.63 17.12 -1.70
N PHE A 78 8.63 17.34 -0.84
CA PHE A 78 9.50 16.34 -0.21
C PHE A 78 9.66 16.61 1.32
N LEU A 79 10.04 15.56 2.06
CA LEU A 79 10.42 15.43 3.49
C LEU A 79 10.66 16.72 4.34
N SER A 80 10.21 16.67 5.61
CA SER A 80 10.14 17.74 6.64
C SER A 80 8.87 18.59 6.55
N ASN A 81 7.78 18.06 7.10
CA ASN A 81 6.43 18.60 6.87
C ASN A 81 6.03 19.73 7.82
N LEU A 82 6.87 20.19 8.76
CA LEU A 82 6.53 21.33 9.62
C LEU A 82 7.13 22.59 9.02
N THR A 83 6.27 23.46 8.47
CA THR A 83 6.70 24.67 7.76
C THR A 83 5.80 25.86 8.07
N ASP A 84 6.36 27.07 8.04
CA ASP A 84 5.65 28.33 8.10
C ASP A 84 5.80 29.17 6.82
N GLU A 85 6.26 28.58 5.69
CA GLU A 85 6.44 29.22 4.36
C GLU A 85 5.23 30.06 3.91
N VAL A 86 4.03 29.68 4.36
CA VAL A 86 2.79 30.40 4.01
C VAL A 86 2.49 31.56 4.97
N THR A 87 2.85 31.44 6.24
CA THR A 87 2.60 32.47 7.25
C THR A 87 3.68 32.40 8.33
N GLU A 88 4.66 33.27 8.18
CA GLU A 88 5.78 33.47 9.09
C GLU A 88 5.37 33.40 10.58
N GLY A 89 6.11 32.61 11.35
CA GLY A 89 5.88 32.38 12.77
C GLY A 89 4.69 31.46 13.07
N THR A 90 4.03 30.91 12.05
CA THR A 90 2.89 30.00 12.17
C THR A 90 3.18 28.68 11.45
N PHE A 91 3.92 27.81 12.12
CA PHE A 91 4.23 26.48 11.61
C PHE A 91 2.97 25.61 11.50
N LYS A 92 2.88 24.86 10.40
CA LYS A 92 1.83 23.89 10.12
C LYS A 92 2.43 22.61 9.56
N TRP A 93 1.78 21.49 9.85
CA TRP A 93 2.09 20.24 9.16
C TRP A 93 1.59 20.31 7.71
N ALA A 94 2.37 19.77 6.78
CA ALA A 94 2.02 19.72 5.36
C ALA A 94 0.77 18.86 5.08
N ASN A 95 0.45 17.91 5.97
CA ASN A 95 -0.78 17.12 5.93
C ASN A 95 -2.02 17.89 6.46
N GLY A 96 -1.84 19.12 6.97
CA GLY A 96 -2.89 19.97 7.51
C GLY A 96 -3.28 19.68 8.97
N GLU A 97 -2.63 18.75 9.64
CA GLU A 97 -2.87 18.48 11.04
C GLU A 97 -2.45 19.64 11.93
N ALA A 98 -3.10 19.75 13.10
CA ALA A 98 -2.78 20.78 14.07
C ALA A 98 -1.40 20.52 14.70
N VAL A 99 -0.57 21.56 14.78
CA VAL A 99 0.69 21.53 15.52
C VAL A 99 0.38 21.61 17.01
N THR A 100 0.34 20.47 17.67
CA THR A 100 0.00 20.35 19.11
C THR A 100 1.22 20.21 20.01
N TYR A 101 2.39 19.98 19.43
CA TYR A 101 3.65 19.83 20.15
C TYR A 101 4.80 20.45 19.35
N THR A 102 5.68 21.17 20.04
CA THR A 102 6.95 21.67 19.50
C THR A 102 8.07 21.44 20.50
N ASN A 103 9.31 21.28 20.00
CA ASN A 103 10.50 21.12 20.85
C ASN A 103 11.69 21.93 20.35
N TRP A 104 11.45 23.20 20.06
CA TRP A 104 12.48 24.14 19.63
C TRP A 104 13.69 24.19 20.58
N ALA A 105 14.87 24.38 19.99
CA ALA A 105 16.08 24.69 20.73
C ALA A 105 15.97 26.09 21.38
N PRO A 106 16.75 26.39 22.43
CA PRO A 106 16.74 27.73 23.02
C PRO A 106 17.10 28.79 21.98
N GLY A 107 16.17 29.70 21.72
CA GLY A 107 16.32 30.75 20.71
C GLY A 107 15.54 30.52 19.43
N GLU A 108 15.02 29.30 19.21
CA GLU A 108 14.29 28.91 17.99
C GLU A 108 12.75 28.90 18.18
N PRO A 109 11.98 29.04 17.10
CA PRO A 109 12.41 29.40 15.74
C PRO A 109 12.81 30.89 15.67
N ASN A 110 13.85 31.22 14.90
CA ASN A 110 14.45 32.55 14.87
C ASN A 110 14.37 33.25 13.49
N ASN A 111 13.97 32.52 12.46
CA ASN A 111 13.87 32.93 11.06
C ASN A 111 15.15 33.60 10.52
N LEU A 112 16.32 33.06 10.83
CA LEU A 112 17.60 33.65 10.48
C LEU A 112 17.93 33.38 9.01
N GLY A 113 17.45 34.26 8.14
CA GLY A 113 17.72 34.17 6.71
C GLY A 113 16.60 33.50 5.91
N ASN A 114 15.35 33.70 6.34
CA ASN A 114 14.15 33.16 5.71
C ASN A 114 14.07 31.63 5.82
N GLU A 115 13.99 31.19 7.07
CA GLU A 115 14.03 29.79 7.49
C GLU A 115 12.61 29.26 7.69
N ASP A 116 12.08 28.58 6.68
CA ASP A 116 10.65 28.20 6.66
C ASP A 116 10.37 26.75 7.09
N TYR A 117 11.39 25.93 7.38
CA TYR A 117 11.25 24.47 7.53
C TYR A 117 11.89 23.96 8.82
N ALA A 118 11.19 23.12 9.58
CA ALA A 118 11.75 22.58 10.80
C ALA A 118 12.79 21.47 10.54
N GLU A 119 13.97 21.62 11.12
CA GLU A 119 14.99 20.57 11.25
C GLU A 119 15.08 20.04 12.69
N PHE A 120 15.59 18.81 12.83
CA PHE A 120 15.65 18.09 14.11
C PHE A 120 17.08 17.82 14.57
N ASN A 121 17.25 17.71 15.89
CA ASN A 121 18.51 17.50 16.60
C ASN A 121 19.50 18.68 16.52
N PHE A 122 18.98 19.91 16.45
CA PHE A 122 19.77 21.13 16.53
C PHE A 122 20.03 21.51 18.00
N GLY A 123 21.30 21.66 18.39
CA GLY A 123 21.67 22.06 19.76
C GLY A 123 21.39 21.02 20.86
N GLY A 124 20.83 19.85 20.54
CA GLY A 124 20.57 18.76 21.48
C GLY A 124 19.65 17.68 20.91
N VAL A 125 19.60 16.51 21.56
CA VAL A 125 18.75 15.39 21.11
C VAL A 125 17.27 15.81 21.15
N GLY A 126 16.59 15.66 20.02
CA GLY A 126 15.19 15.97 19.81
C GLY A 126 14.86 17.46 19.73
N LYS A 127 15.86 18.36 19.80
CA LYS A 127 15.67 19.81 19.71
C LYS A 127 15.58 20.31 18.27
N TRP A 128 14.74 21.31 18.03
CA TRP A 128 14.40 21.74 16.67
C TRP A 128 15.01 23.11 16.36
N ASN A 129 15.25 23.36 15.08
CA ASN A 129 15.61 24.66 14.52
C ASN A 129 14.77 24.89 13.27
N ASP A 130 14.42 26.13 12.96
CA ASP A 130 13.89 26.48 11.65
C ASP A 130 15.05 26.66 10.69
N HIS A 131 14.85 26.21 9.45
CA HIS A 131 15.92 26.03 8.49
C HIS A 131 15.45 26.48 7.10
N PRO A 132 16.32 27.11 6.28
CA PRO A 132 15.91 27.67 4.99
C PRO A 132 15.86 26.59 3.90
N ASP A 133 15.14 26.89 2.82
CA ASP A 133 15.20 26.08 1.60
C ASP A 133 16.50 26.38 0.83
N PHE A 134 17.45 25.45 0.91
CA PHE A 134 18.71 25.56 0.16
C PHE A 134 18.63 25.08 -1.30
N GLY A 135 17.45 24.64 -1.78
CA GLY A 135 17.27 24.10 -3.12
C GLY A 135 18.08 22.82 -3.38
N LYS A 136 18.39 22.07 -2.31
CA LYS A 136 19.23 20.85 -2.32
C LYS A 136 18.55 19.75 -1.53
N LEU A 137 18.88 18.50 -1.86
CA LEU A 137 18.39 17.33 -1.14
C LEU A 137 18.84 17.34 0.33
N GLN A 138 17.89 17.13 1.24
CA GLN A 138 18.12 17.03 2.68
C GLN A 138 17.59 15.70 3.23
N ARG A 139 18.09 15.30 4.41
CA ARG A 139 17.62 14.10 5.12
C ARG A 139 16.43 14.49 5.99
N GLY A 140 15.40 13.65 6.07
CA GLY A 140 14.24 13.92 6.92
C GLY A 140 13.59 12.65 7.46
N ILE A 141 12.64 12.84 8.38
CA ILE A 141 11.79 11.79 8.96
C ILE A 141 10.40 11.93 8.33
N VAL A 142 9.83 10.82 7.86
CA VAL A 142 8.48 10.78 7.29
C VAL A 142 7.54 10.17 8.30
N GLU A 143 6.44 10.86 8.57
CA GLU A 143 5.27 10.25 9.20
C GLU A 143 4.45 9.57 8.12
N ILE A 144 4.30 8.25 8.26
CA ILE A 144 3.56 7.43 7.32
C ILE A 144 2.36 6.90 8.08
N GLY A 145 1.16 7.23 7.58
CA GLY A 145 -0.08 6.73 8.18
C GLY A 145 -0.05 5.21 8.27
N SER A 146 -0.67 4.65 9.31
CA SER A 146 -0.68 3.22 9.63
C SER A 146 -1.14 2.29 8.50
N ASN A 147 -1.71 2.83 7.43
CA ASN A 147 -2.24 2.08 6.29
C ASN A 147 -1.33 2.11 5.06
N ALA A 148 -0.19 2.83 5.08
CA ALA A 148 0.64 2.97 3.88
C ALA A 148 1.60 1.78 3.66
N PHE A 149 1.77 0.91 4.66
CA PHE A 149 2.48 -0.36 4.53
C PHE A 149 1.83 -1.39 5.45
N ASN A 150 0.63 -1.81 5.09
CA ASN A 150 0.13 -3.08 5.59
C ASN A 150 1.03 -4.18 5.00
N TYR A 151 1.69 -4.99 5.82
CA TYR A 151 2.56 -6.09 5.38
C TYR A 151 1.93 -7.47 5.59
N HIS A 152 0.76 -7.50 6.23
CA HIS A 152 0.06 -8.72 6.57
C HIS A 152 -0.75 -9.22 5.39
N SER A 153 -1.13 -10.49 5.45
CA SER A 153 -2.05 -11.07 4.47
C SER A 153 -3.46 -10.92 4.98
N ASP A 154 -4.21 -9.98 4.41
CA ASP A 154 -5.51 -9.59 4.92
C ASP A 154 -6.67 -10.18 4.13
N THR A 155 -7.85 -10.14 4.74
CA THR A 155 -9.12 -10.37 4.03
C THR A 155 -9.92 -9.07 4.04
N LEU A 156 -10.07 -8.47 2.87
CA LEU A 156 -10.74 -7.20 2.67
C LEU A 156 -12.14 -7.43 2.11
N ASN A 157 -13.15 -6.90 2.79
CA ASN A 157 -14.53 -6.94 2.34
C ASN A 157 -15.10 -5.51 2.38
N GLY A 158 -15.40 -4.93 1.21
CA GLY A 158 -16.04 -3.62 1.10
C GLY A 158 -17.52 -3.64 1.47
N GLY A 159 -18.17 -4.79 1.33
CA GLY A 159 -19.60 -4.96 1.47
C GLY A 159 -20.34 -4.40 0.26
N ALA A 160 -21.64 -4.15 0.42
CA ALA A 160 -22.44 -3.56 -0.64
C ALA A 160 -22.14 -2.06 -0.77
N GLY A 161 -21.80 -1.61 -1.97
CA GLY A 161 -21.47 -0.22 -2.17
C GLY A 161 -20.59 -0.03 -3.38
N LYS A 162 -19.99 1.15 -3.49
CA LYS A 162 -18.82 1.34 -4.33
C LYS A 162 -17.68 1.62 -3.37
N ASP A 163 -16.79 0.66 -3.22
CA ASP A 163 -15.70 0.73 -2.26
C ASP A 163 -14.35 0.88 -2.95
N THR A 164 -13.38 1.41 -2.20
CA THR A 164 -11.98 1.49 -2.63
C THR A 164 -11.15 0.69 -1.64
N LEU A 165 -10.53 -0.39 -2.13
CA LEU A 165 -9.80 -1.37 -1.33
C LEU A 165 -8.31 -1.31 -1.69
N THR A 166 -7.48 -1.28 -0.66
CA THR A 166 -6.02 -1.25 -0.77
C THR A 166 -5.51 -2.37 0.12
N GLY A 167 -4.91 -3.40 -0.47
CA GLY A 167 -4.37 -4.55 0.28
C GLY A 167 -3.06 -4.22 0.98
N GLY A 168 -2.21 -3.46 0.30
CA GLY A 168 -0.85 -3.15 0.71
C GLY A 168 0.13 -4.21 0.20
N LEU A 169 1.04 -4.61 1.08
CA LEU A 169 1.98 -5.70 0.88
C LEU A 169 1.46 -6.90 1.65
N GLY A 170 1.65 -8.10 1.10
CA GLY A 170 1.07 -9.30 1.67
C GLY A 170 0.55 -10.22 0.58
N ALA A 171 -0.22 -11.23 0.95
CA ALA A 171 -0.99 -12.04 0.03
C ALA A 171 -2.46 -11.90 0.39
N ASP A 172 -3.10 -10.88 -0.19
CA ASP A 172 -4.41 -10.42 0.26
C ASP A 172 -5.56 -11.20 -0.39
N ARG A 173 -6.69 -11.20 0.30
CA ARG A 173 -7.95 -11.80 -0.15
C ARG A 173 -9.02 -10.72 -0.24
N PHE A 174 -9.39 -10.36 -1.46
CA PHE A 174 -10.52 -9.46 -1.69
C PHE A 174 -11.81 -10.28 -1.78
N ASP A 175 -12.72 -10.08 -0.84
CA ASP A 175 -13.89 -10.91 -0.61
C ASP A 175 -15.05 -10.54 -1.54
N TYR A 176 -15.25 -11.39 -2.55
CA TYR A 176 -16.39 -11.34 -3.47
C TYR A 176 -17.16 -12.67 -3.43
N ARG A 177 -17.29 -13.27 -2.25
CA ARG A 177 -18.19 -14.43 -2.07
C ARG A 177 -19.64 -14.06 -2.36
N ASN A 178 -20.03 -12.82 -2.07
CA ASN A 178 -21.27 -12.23 -2.53
C ASN A 178 -21.00 -11.32 -3.74
N LEU A 179 -21.33 -11.78 -4.95
CA LEU A 179 -21.07 -11.01 -6.17
C LEU A 179 -21.89 -9.71 -6.27
N ALA A 180 -23.01 -9.65 -5.56
CA ALA A 180 -23.89 -8.47 -5.55
C ALA A 180 -23.25 -7.26 -4.85
N ASP A 181 -22.18 -7.47 -4.09
CA ASP A 181 -21.46 -6.40 -3.40
C ASP A 181 -20.77 -5.43 -4.38
N SER A 182 -20.37 -5.92 -5.56
CA SER A 182 -19.62 -5.14 -6.56
C SER A 182 -20.19 -5.29 -7.98
N VAL A 183 -21.46 -4.91 -8.19
CA VAL A 183 -22.13 -4.97 -9.50
C VAL A 183 -21.74 -3.81 -10.42
N PHE A 184 -22.06 -3.87 -11.71
CA PHE A 184 -21.58 -2.88 -12.70
C PHE A 184 -21.90 -1.41 -12.38
N ASN A 185 -23.01 -1.10 -11.72
CA ASN A 185 -23.36 0.30 -11.39
C ASN A 185 -22.67 0.81 -10.11
N SER A 186 -22.09 -0.09 -9.32
CA SER A 186 -21.41 0.19 -8.06
C SER A 186 -20.21 -0.73 -7.92
N PHE A 187 -19.37 -0.81 -8.95
CA PHE A 187 -18.20 -1.68 -8.89
C PHE A 187 -17.17 -1.10 -7.93
N ASP A 188 -16.51 -1.99 -7.21
CA ASP A 188 -15.39 -1.69 -6.34
C ASP A 188 -14.13 -1.40 -7.13
N VAL A 189 -13.21 -0.70 -6.48
CA VAL A 189 -11.90 -0.35 -7.00
C VAL A 189 -10.83 -0.94 -6.09
N ILE A 190 -9.99 -1.82 -6.63
CA ILE A 190 -8.78 -2.29 -5.97
C ILE A 190 -7.59 -1.50 -6.47
N THR A 191 -6.80 -0.94 -5.54
CA THR A 191 -5.75 0.02 -5.87
C THR A 191 -4.39 -0.58 -6.17
N ASP A 192 -4.13 -1.84 -5.81
CA ASP A 192 -2.78 -2.40 -5.74
C ASP A 192 -2.68 -3.92 -5.93
N PHE A 193 -3.65 -4.54 -6.63
CA PHE A 193 -3.71 -6.00 -6.79
C PHE A 193 -2.45 -6.59 -7.45
N ASN A 194 -1.82 -7.54 -6.78
CA ASN A 194 -0.64 -8.27 -7.26
C ASN A 194 -1.01 -9.71 -7.64
N ALA A 195 -1.19 -9.94 -8.94
CA ALA A 195 -1.56 -11.23 -9.51
C ALA A 195 -0.39 -12.24 -9.64
N THR A 196 0.76 -11.96 -9.03
CA THR A 196 1.88 -12.91 -9.00
C THR A 196 1.46 -14.20 -8.25
N ALA A 197 2.03 -15.34 -8.62
CA ALA A 197 1.63 -16.61 -8.02
C ALA A 197 1.91 -16.62 -6.50
N GLY A 198 0.91 -17.02 -5.70
CA GLY A 198 1.01 -17.06 -4.23
C GLY A 198 0.81 -15.71 -3.54
N ASN A 199 0.35 -14.71 -4.27
CA ASN A 199 0.06 -13.38 -3.75
C ASN A 199 -1.47 -13.13 -3.80
N ASP A 200 -1.91 -11.92 -4.12
CA ASP A 200 -3.32 -11.53 -4.00
C ASP A 200 -4.29 -12.43 -4.77
N SER A 201 -5.48 -12.55 -4.18
CA SER A 201 -6.56 -13.37 -4.69
C SER A 201 -7.94 -12.76 -4.46
N PHE A 202 -8.86 -13.07 -5.36
CA PHE A 202 -10.29 -12.87 -5.17
C PHE A 202 -10.84 -14.09 -4.42
N LEU A 203 -11.34 -13.87 -3.21
CA LEU A 203 -12.06 -14.87 -2.46
C LEU A 203 -13.49 -14.96 -3.00
N VAL A 204 -13.88 -16.14 -3.49
CA VAL A 204 -15.17 -16.38 -4.15
C VAL A 204 -15.90 -17.56 -3.51
N ALA A 205 -17.23 -17.57 -3.56
CA ALA A 205 -18.02 -18.62 -2.93
C ALA A 205 -17.96 -19.97 -3.67
N THR A 206 -17.71 -19.92 -4.99
CA THR A 206 -17.63 -21.09 -5.87
C THR A 206 -16.36 -21.03 -6.70
N ALA A 207 -15.65 -22.15 -6.82
CA ALA A 207 -14.41 -22.24 -7.59
C ALA A 207 -14.65 -21.83 -9.06
N ARG A 208 -13.73 -21.05 -9.61
CA ARG A 208 -13.87 -20.55 -10.99
C ARG A 208 -13.63 -21.68 -12.00
N THR A 209 -14.54 -21.84 -12.95
CA THR A 209 -14.47 -22.91 -13.97
C THR A 209 -13.54 -22.59 -15.12
N GLY A 210 -13.27 -21.30 -15.35
CA GLY A 210 -12.41 -20.79 -16.41
C GLY A 210 -12.00 -19.35 -16.15
N PHE A 211 -10.92 -18.91 -16.81
CA PHE A 211 -10.52 -17.51 -16.86
C PHE A 211 -10.23 -17.12 -18.31
N SER A 212 -10.75 -15.98 -18.77
CA SER A 212 -10.51 -15.47 -20.11
C SER A 212 -10.07 -14.01 -20.11
N ASN A 213 -9.26 -13.62 -21.10
CA ASN A 213 -8.96 -12.22 -21.36
C ASN A 213 -9.84 -11.75 -22.53
N ALA A 214 -10.89 -10.99 -22.23
CA ALA A 214 -11.86 -10.48 -23.20
C ALA A 214 -11.32 -9.31 -24.05
N GLY A 215 -10.16 -8.75 -23.67
CA GLY A 215 -9.55 -7.60 -24.33
C GLY A 215 -10.32 -6.30 -24.09
N SER A 216 -10.22 -5.36 -25.02
CA SER A 216 -10.84 -4.04 -24.84
C SER A 216 -12.33 -4.03 -25.20
N VAL A 217 -13.17 -3.47 -24.31
CA VAL A 217 -14.56 -3.13 -24.59
C VAL A 217 -14.65 -1.78 -25.28
N ALA A 218 -15.58 -1.63 -26.24
CA ALA A 218 -15.73 -0.40 -27.02
C ALA A 218 -16.40 0.72 -26.21
N THR A 219 -17.37 0.36 -25.38
CA THR A 219 -18.06 1.26 -24.45
C THR A 219 -18.09 0.62 -23.07
N LEU A 220 -17.95 1.44 -22.02
CA LEU A 220 -18.11 0.98 -20.65
C LEU A 220 -19.58 1.12 -20.24
N ASP A 221 -20.41 0.26 -20.82
CA ASP A 221 -21.82 0.10 -20.51
C ASP A 221 -22.18 -1.40 -20.59
N THR A 222 -23.41 -1.74 -20.20
CA THR A 222 -23.86 -3.14 -20.19
C THR A 222 -23.73 -3.83 -21.54
N ASN A 223 -24.00 -3.11 -22.64
CA ASN A 223 -23.93 -3.69 -23.99
C ASN A 223 -22.48 -3.91 -24.42
N GLY A 224 -21.60 -2.92 -24.20
CA GLY A 224 -20.19 -2.99 -24.56
C GLY A 224 -19.46 -4.13 -23.85
N ILE A 225 -19.81 -4.39 -22.58
CA ILE A 225 -19.29 -5.51 -21.81
C ILE A 225 -19.88 -6.84 -22.30
N ALA A 226 -21.21 -6.93 -22.47
CA ALA A 226 -21.89 -8.16 -22.91
C ALA A 226 -21.43 -8.65 -24.30
N VAL A 227 -21.01 -7.74 -25.19
CA VAL A 227 -20.41 -8.09 -26.49
C VAL A 227 -19.12 -8.92 -26.33
N LYS A 228 -18.36 -8.71 -25.26
CA LYS A 228 -17.14 -9.47 -24.97
C LYS A 228 -17.37 -10.67 -24.06
N LEU A 229 -18.24 -10.50 -23.06
CA LEU A 229 -18.57 -11.50 -22.06
C LEU A 229 -19.87 -12.22 -22.43
N THR A 230 -19.78 -13.00 -23.50
CA THR A 230 -20.90 -13.77 -24.04
C THR A 230 -21.11 -15.08 -23.29
N THR A 231 -22.23 -15.76 -23.53
CA THR A 231 -22.48 -17.11 -22.98
C THR A 231 -21.43 -18.15 -23.38
N ALA A 232 -20.70 -17.94 -24.48
CA ALA A 232 -19.64 -18.83 -24.94
C ALA A 232 -18.27 -18.54 -24.30
N THR A 233 -18.00 -17.28 -23.93
CA THR A 233 -16.69 -16.81 -23.46
C THR A 233 -16.64 -16.52 -21.96
N PHE A 234 -17.81 -16.34 -21.34
CA PHE A 234 -18.02 -16.09 -19.92
C PHE A 234 -19.04 -17.10 -19.39
N THR A 235 -18.61 -18.35 -19.30
CA THR A 235 -19.47 -19.48 -18.89
C THR A 235 -19.82 -19.42 -17.41
N ALA A 236 -20.83 -20.17 -16.98
CA ALA A 236 -21.23 -20.26 -15.58
C ALA A 236 -20.03 -20.49 -14.64
N ASN A 237 -19.96 -19.67 -13.59
CA ASN A 237 -18.88 -19.62 -12.59
C ASN A 237 -17.49 -19.33 -13.16
N ALA A 238 -17.36 -18.78 -14.37
CA ALA A 238 -16.07 -18.32 -14.89
C ALA A 238 -15.68 -16.96 -14.29
N ALA A 239 -14.46 -16.53 -14.60
CA ALA A 239 -14.03 -15.15 -14.44
C ALA A 239 -13.40 -14.67 -15.75
N ALA A 240 -13.27 -13.36 -15.90
CA ALA A 240 -12.62 -12.76 -17.05
C ALA A 240 -11.96 -11.44 -16.67
N GLN A 241 -11.01 -11.00 -17.50
CA GLN A 241 -10.53 -9.62 -17.49
C GLN A 241 -10.92 -8.91 -18.79
N PHE A 242 -11.16 -7.61 -18.72
CA PHE A 242 -11.32 -6.74 -19.89
C PHE A 242 -10.76 -5.33 -19.60
N SER A 243 -10.63 -4.50 -20.63
CA SER A 243 -10.14 -3.12 -20.48
C SER A 243 -11.04 -2.10 -21.17
N PHE A 244 -11.07 -0.88 -20.62
CA PHE A 244 -11.69 0.28 -21.26
C PHE A 244 -10.73 1.47 -21.17
N GLY A 245 -10.22 1.92 -22.31
CA GLY A 245 -9.09 2.86 -22.33
C GLY A 245 -7.88 2.27 -21.62
N SER A 246 -7.34 2.99 -20.64
CA SER A 246 -6.24 2.52 -19.78
C SER A 246 -6.67 1.73 -18.54
N ARG A 247 -7.98 1.60 -18.31
CA ARG A 247 -8.54 0.97 -17.10
C ARG A 247 -8.66 -0.54 -17.30
N THR A 248 -8.34 -1.30 -16.25
CA THR A 248 -8.43 -2.77 -16.23
C THR A 248 -9.55 -3.20 -15.29
N PHE A 249 -10.33 -4.18 -15.72
CA PHE A 249 -11.46 -4.70 -14.97
C PHE A 249 -11.41 -6.23 -14.88
N VAL A 250 -11.88 -6.74 -13.75
CA VAL A 250 -12.15 -8.16 -13.53
C VAL A 250 -13.66 -8.36 -13.44
N ALA A 251 -14.17 -9.34 -14.17
CA ALA A 251 -15.56 -9.78 -14.13
C ALA A 251 -15.61 -11.18 -13.52
N ILE A 252 -16.52 -11.39 -12.56
CA ILE A 252 -16.70 -12.68 -11.87
C ILE A 252 -18.15 -13.12 -12.08
N ASN A 253 -18.33 -14.23 -12.79
CA ASN A 253 -19.65 -14.69 -13.23
C ASN A 253 -20.39 -15.46 -12.14
N ASP A 254 -21.71 -15.31 -12.09
CA ASP A 254 -22.56 -16.19 -11.29
C ASP A 254 -22.77 -17.57 -11.96
N ALA A 255 -23.76 -18.34 -11.52
CA ALA A 255 -24.07 -19.67 -12.06
C ALA A 255 -24.74 -19.66 -13.46
N THR A 256 -24.99 -18.48 -14.02
CA THR A 256 -25.62 -18.25 -15.33
C THR A 256 -24.55 -17.81 -16.32
N ALA A 257 -24.49 -18.40 -17.52
CA ALA A 257 -23.51 -17.96 -18.51
C ALA A 257 -23.87 -16.60 -19.12
N GLY A 258 -22.84 -15.82 -19.47
CA GLY A 258 -22.95 -14.49 -20.07
C GLY A 258 -23.11 -13.37 -19.04
N PHE A 259 -22.71 -12.15 -19.41
CA PHE A 259 -22.68 -11.03 -18.48
C PHE A 259 -24.08 -10.52 -18.08
N ALA A 260 -24.29 -10.40 -16.77
CA ALA A 260 -25.46 -9.82 -16.13
C ALA A 260 -25.05 -8.70 -15.15
N ALA A 261 -25.42 -7.46 -15.48
CA ALA A 261 -24.96 -6.25 -14.77
C ALA A 261 -25.36 -6.15 -13.28
N THR A 262 -26.26 -7.01 -12.79
CA THR A 262 -26.79 -6.96 -11.42
C THR A 262 -26.45 -8.21 -10.59
N THR A 263 -25.86 -9.23 -11.19
CA THR A 263 -25.56 -10.50 -10.49
C THR A 263 -24.12 -10.94 -10.66
N ASP A 264 -23.43 -10.44 -11.69
CA ASP A 264 -21.99 -10.61 -11.83
C ASP A 264 -21.25 -9.46 -11.18
N ALA A 265 -20.14 -9.80 -10.53
CA ALA A 265 -19.26 -8.78 -9.97
C ALA A 265 -18.38 -8.19 -11.07
N ILE A 266 -18.26 -6.87 -11.09
CA ILE A 266 -17.26 -6.10 -11.82
C ILE A 266 -16.37 -5.43 -10.79
N ILE A 267 -15.06 -5.50 -10.97
CA ILE A 267 -14.07 -4.87 -10.10
C ILE A 267 -13.10 -4.11 -11.00
N GLU A 268 -12.85 -2.84 -10.71
CA GLU A 268 -11.75 -2.11 -11.33
C GLU A 268 -10.44 -2.39 -10.58
N VAL A 269 -9.36 -2.63 -11.31
CA VAL A 269 -8.01 -2.76 -10.74
C VAL A 269 -7.16 -1.64 -11.33
N THR A 270 -6.80 -0.64 -10.53
CA THR A 270 -6.10 0.56 -11.03
C THR A 270 -4.59 0.37 -11.11
N VAL A 271 -4.01 -0.42 -10.21
CA VAL A 271 -2.64 -0.93 -10.32
C VAL A 271 -2.68 -2.43 -10.26
N LEU A 272 -2.23 -3.06 -11.35
CA LEU A 272 -2.14 -4.51 -11.48
C LEU A 272 -0.69 -4.90 -11.69
N THR A 273 -0.15 -5.71 -10.78
CA THR A 273 1.16 -6.35 -10.95
C THR A 273 0.99 -7.78 -11.43
N GLY A 274 1.76 -8.20 -12.44
CA GLY A 274 1.70 -9.56 -12.98
C GLY A 274 0.51 -9.81 -13.91
N ASN A 275 0.16 -11.09 -14.09
CA ASN A 275 -0.91 -11.53 -14.99
C ASN A 275 -1.99 -12.28 -14.23
N LEU A 276 -3.23 -11.81 -14.38
CA LEU A 276 -4.41 -12.48 -13.84
C LEU A 276 -4.64 -13.84 -14.52
N GLY A 277 -5.16 -14.78 -13.74
CA GLY A 277 -5.58 -16.09 -14.20
C GLY A 277 -6.39 -16.82 -13.16
N LEU A 278 -6.77 -18.08 -13.45
CA LEU A 278 -7.50 -18.95 -12.52
C LEU A 278 -6.83 -19.08 -11.14
N LYS A 279 -5.50 -18.99 -11.10
CA LYS A 279 -4.70 -19.04 -9.85
C LYS A 279 -5.02 -17.93 -8.85
N ASN A 280 -5.62 -16.82 -9.31
CA ASN A 280 -5.94 -15.66 -8.48
C ASN A 280 -7.33 -15.74 -7.87
N PHE A 281 -8.01 -16.88 -7.94
CA PHE A 281 -9.32 -17.10 -7.34
C PHE A 281 -9.25 -18.25 -6.34
N THR A 282 -9.76 -18.02 -5.13
CA THR A 282 -9.76 -19.02 -4.05
C THR A 282 -11.14 -19.14 -3.41
N THR A 283 -11.44 -20.30 -2.84
CA THR A 283 -12.65 -20.52 -2.01
C THR A 283 -12.31 -20.65 -0.52
N THR A 284 -11.01 -20.63 -0.19
CA THR A 284 -10.51 -20.89 1.15
C THR A 284 -10.21 -19.58 1.86
N LEU A 285 -10.86 -19.37 3.00
CA LEU A 285 -10.40 -18.44 4.04
C LEU A 285 -9.14 -19.05 4.67
N ALA A 286 -8.04 -18.30 4.72
CA ALA A 286 -6.88 -18.68 5.54
C ALA A 286 -7.16 -18.41 7.01
#